data_AF-A0A0F9SNI5-F1
#
_entry.id   AF-A0A0F9SNI5-F1
#
_cell.length_a   1.000
_cell.length_b   1.000
_cell.length_c   1.000
_cell.angle_alpha   90.00
_cell.angle_beta   90.00
_cell.angle_gamma   90.00
#
_symmetry.space_group_name_H-M   'P 1'
#
loop_
_entity.id
_entity.type
_entity.pdbx_description
1 polymer ?
#
loop_
_entity_poly.entity_id
_entity_poly.type
_entity_poly.pdbx_seq_one_letter_code
_entity_poly.pdbx_strand_id
1 'polypeptide(L)' 'MSLLRIQIDLAIPQDVADKPAVKTKLLELLSLLKLAKSYAVKINEGLANEEMTVKANYHICHHDTGGACDPEVEI' A
#
# COMPACT_ATOMS: atom_id res chain seq x y z
N MET A 1 8.95 23.36 5.94
CA MET A 1 8.91 22.00 6.52
C MET A 1 9.37 21.02 5.46
N SER A 2 10.31 20.13 5.76
CA SER A 2 10.74 19.06 4.84
C SER A 2 9.87 17.82 5.04
N LEU A 3 9.32 17.27 3.98
CA LEU A 3 8.48 16.06 4.00
C LEU A 3 9.24 14.87 3.40
N LEU A 4 9.18 13.71 4.06
CA LEU A 4 9.64 12.44 3.50
C LEU A 4 8.52 11.82 2.66
N ARG A 5 8.85 11.36 1.44
CA ARG A 5 7.90 10.66 0.56
C ARG A 5 8.39 9.23 0.35
N ILE A 6 7.50 8.26 0.54
CA ILE A 6 7.77 6.83 0.34
C ILE A 6 6.76 6.33 -0.69
N GLN A 7 7.24 5.72 -1.78
CA GLN A 7 6.41 5.04 -2.78
C GLN A 7 6.91 3.61 -2.89
N ILE A 8 5.97 2.65 -2.85
CA ILE A 8 6.27 1.23 -2.98
C ILE A 8 5.34 0.67 -4.05
N ASP A 9 5.93 0.10 -5.09
CA ASP A 9 5.25 -0.65 -6.14
C ASP A 9 5.96 -1.99 -6.28
N LEU A 10 5.26 -3.08 -5.96
CA LEU A 10 5.83 -4.42 -5.87
C LEU A 10 4.84 -5.44 -6.43
N ALA A 11 5.24 -6.13 -7.50
CA ALA A 11 4.58 -7.33 -7.99
C ALA A 11 5.29 -8.56 -7.40
N ILE A 12 4.57 -9.38 -6.64
CA ILE A 12 5.10 -10.61 -6.04
C ILE A 12 4.30 -11.79 -6.60
N PRO A 13 4.95 -12.78 -7.24
CA PRO A 13 4.27 -13.99 -7.70
C PRO A 13 3.53 -14.69 -6.56
N GLN A 14 2.31 -15.15 -6.82
CA GLN A 14 1.42 -15.73 -5.81
C GLN A 14 2.05 -16.95 -5.11
N ASP A 15 2.73 -17.81 -5.87
CA ASP A 15 3.42 -18.99 -5.34
C ASP A 15 4.57 -18.64 -4.38
N VAL A 16 5.17 -17.46 -4.55
CA VAL A 16 6.18 -16.91 -3.65
C VAL A 16 5.52 -16.26 -2.43
N ALA A 17 4.45 -15.49 -2.64
CA ALA A 17 3.70 -14.83 -1.57
C ALA A 17 3.08 -15.83 -0.58
N ASP A 18 2.64 -16.98 -1.06
CA ASP A 18 2.00 -18.03 -0.25
C ASP A 18 3.00 -18.85 0.58
N LYS A 19 4.32 -18.71 0.35
CA LYS A 19 5.33 -19.36 1.19
C LYS A 19 5.19 -18.83 2.62
N PRO A 20 5.09 -19.69 3.66
CA PRO A 20 4.78 -19.26 5.02
C PRO A 20 5.69 -18.13 5.54
N ALA A 21 7.00 -18.24 5.30
CA ALA A 21 7.97 -17.23 5.71
C ALA A 21 7.76 -15.88 4.99
N VAL A 22 7.43 -15.90 3.70
CA VAL A 22 7.18 -14.70 2.90
C VAL A 22 5.86 -14.06 3.33
N LYS A 23 4.81 -14.85 3.48
CA LYS A 23 3.49 -14.41 3.95
C LYS A 23 3.57 -13.68 5.29
N THR A 24 4.32 -14.21 6.26
CA THR A 24 4.54 -13.54 7.54
C THR A 24 5.21 -12.17 7.36
N LYS A 25 6.22 -12.07 6.49
CA LYS A 25 6.90 -10.79 6.20
C LYS A 25 6.02 -9.78 5.47
N LEU A 26 5.14 -10.24 4.58
CA LEU A 26 4.17 -9.35 3.92
C LEU A 26 3.16 -8.78 4.91
N LEU A 27 2.71 -9.57 5.89
CA LEU A 27 1.84 -9.10 6.97
C LEU A 27 2.55 -8.11 7.91
N GLU A 28 3.83 -8.35 8.24
CA GLU A 28 4.68 -7.41 8.99
C GLU A 28 4.82 -6.08 8.22
N LEU A 29 5.13 -6.14 6.92
CA LEU A 29 5.24 -4.96 6.06
C LEU A 29 3.94 -4.18 6.00
N LEU A 30 2.80 -4.85 5.81
CA LEU A 30 1.48 -4.21 5.82
C LEU A 30 1.22 -3.46 7.13
N SER A 31 1.62 -4.05 8.26
CA SER A 31 1.48 -3.41 9.58
C SER A 31 2.38 -2.17 9.71
N LEU A 32 3.61 -2.23 9.20
CA LEU A 32 4.52 -1.09 9.17
C LEU A 32 4.01 0.04 8.27
N LEU A 33 3.38 -0.29 7.14
CA LEU A 33 2.79 0.71 6.23
C LEU A 33 1.58 1.40 6.88
N LYS A 34 0.72 0.66 7.58
CA LYS A 34 -0.36 1.24 8.40
C LYS A 34 0.18 2.20 9.45
N LEU A 35 1.25 1.80 10.14
CA LEU A 35 1.90 2.64 11.13
C LEU A 35 2.51 3.90 10.50
N ALA A 36 3.21 3.76 9.37
CA ALA A 36 3.77 4.89 8.63
C ALA A 36 2.68 5.87 8.16
N LYS A 37 1.53 5.36 7.70
CA LYS A 37 0.35 6.18 7.37
C LYS A 37 -0.15 6.99 8.56
N SER A 38 -0.13 6.43 9.77
CA SER A 38 -0.54 7.17 10.98
C SER A 38 0.35 8.38 11.31
N TYR A 39 1.60 8.38 10.83
CA TYR A 39 2.53 9.51 10.97
C TYR A 39 2.46 10.50 9.80
N ALA A 40 1.77 10.14 8.72
CA ALA A 40 1.66 11.01 7.54
C ALA A 40 0.79 12.23 7.87
N VAL A 41 1.27 13.40 7.49
CA VAL A 41 0.48 14.64 7.52
C VAL A 41 -0.31 14.76 6.22
N LYS A 42 -1.54 15.32 6.30
CA LYS A 42 -2.26 15.71 5.10
C LYS A 42 -1.43 16.76 4.37
N ILE A 43 -1.17 16.54 3.08
CA ILE A 43 -0.27 17.40 2.29
C ILE A 43 -0.83 18.84 2.17
N ASN A 44 -2.16 18.99 2.23
CA ASN A 44 -2.86 20.27 2.04
C ASN A 44 -3.84 20.62 3.19
N GLU A 45 -3.56 20.22 4.43
CA GLU A 45 -4.46 20.50 5.57
C GLU A 45 -4.80 22.00 5.67
N GLY A 46 -6.08 22.35 5.51
CA GLY A 46 -6.56 23.74 5.58
C GLY A 46 -6.45 24.57 4.29
N LEU A 47 -6.12 23.98 3.14
CA LEU A 47 -6.17 24.65 1.83
C LEU A 47 -7.44 24.26 1.04
N ALA A 48 -7.92 25.15 0.15
CA ALA A 48 -9.15 24.93 -0.63
C ALA A 48 -9.10 23.69 -1.56
N ASN A 49 -7.90 23.18 -1.84
CA ASN A 49 -7.60 21.98 -2.62
C ASN A 49 -7.02 20.87 -1.72
N GLU A 50 -7.70 20.55 -0.62
CA GLU A 50 -7.35 19.43 0.26
C GLU A 50 -7.27 18.12 -0.54
N GLU A 51 -6.06 17.73 -0.93
CA GLU A 51 -5.78 16.40 -1.43
C GLU A 51 -5.53 15.50 -0.21
N MET A 52 -6.55 14.70 0.15
CA MET A 52 -6.49 13.65 1.17
C MET A 52 -5.60 12.47 0.73
N THR A 53 -4.53 12.73 -0.01
CA THR A 53 -3.84 11.69 -0.77
C THR A 53 -2.78 11.02 0.08
N VAL A 54 -3.18 10.39 1.18
CA VAL A 54 -2.38 9.30 1.76
C VAL A 54 -2.84 8.00 1.10
N LYS A 55 -2.57 7.90 -0.21
CA LYS A 55 -2.90 6.74 -1.03
C LYS A 55 -1.92 5.62 -0.71
N ALA A 56 -2.34 4.71 0.15
CA ALA A 56 -1.73 3.39 0.28
C ALA A 56 -2.84 2.40 -0.07
N ASN A 57 -2.75 1.77 -1.23
CA ASN A 57 -3.75 0.83 -1.71
C ASN A 57 -3.14 -0.56 -1.71
N TYR A 58 -3.86 -1.54 -1.18
CA TYR A 58 -3.52 -2.96 -1.27
C TYR A 58 -4.56 -3.64 -2.16
N HIS A 59 -4.10 -4.38 -3.18
CA HIS A 59 -4.93 -5.31 -3.92
C HIS A 59 -4.07 -6.44 -4.50
N ILE A 60 -4.72 -7.54 -4.85
CA ILE A 60 -4.10 -8.65 -5.58
C ILE A 60 -4.53 -8.50 -7.04
N CYS A 61 -3.57 -8.42 -7.95
CA CYS A 61 -3.86 -8.35 -9.38
C CYS A 61 -3.47 -9.65 -10.09
N HIS A 62 -4.33 -10.07 -11.03
CA HIS A 62 -4.21 -11.34 -11.77
C HIS A 62 -3.99 -11.12 -13.28
N HIS A 63 -3.25 -10.06 -13.63
CA HIS A 63 -3.02 -9.66 -15.02
C HIS A 63 -2.44 -10.77 -15.90
N ASP A 64 -1.62 -11.66 -15.33
CA ASP A 64 -0.96 -12.74 -16.08
C ASP A 64 -1.86 -13.98 -16.32
N THR A 65 -2.98 -14.11 -15.61
CA THR A 65 -3.92 -15.23 -15.76
C THR A 65 -5.24 -14.83 -16.41
N GLY A 66 -5.41 -13.54 -16.74
CA GLY A 66 -6.67 -12.99 -17.27
C GLY A 66 -7.80 -12.93 -16.23
N GLY A 67 -7.48 -13.13 -14.95
CA GLY A 67 -8.43 -13.01 -13.85
C GLY A 67 -8.74 -11.55 -13.50
N ALA A 68 -9.92 -11.32 -12.91
CA ALA A 68 -10.24 -10.01 -12.35
C ALA A 68 -9.32 -9.71 -11.16
N CYS A 69 -8.75 -8.50 -11.09
CA CYS A 69 -8.04 -8.07 -9.89
C CYS A 69 -9.02 -7.91 -8.72
N ASP A 70 -8.53 -8.19 -7.51
CA ASP A 70 -9.24 -7.84 -6.29
C ASP A 70 -9.41 -6.31 -6.20
N PRO A 71 -10.50 -5.84 -5.57
CA PRO A 71 -10.71 -4.41 -5.38
C PRO A 71 -9.60 -3.78 -4.55
N GLU A 72 -9.21 -2.55 -4.92
CA GLU A 72 -8.29 -1.74 -4.12
C GLU A 72 -8.84 -1.50 -2.72
N VAL A 73 -8.11 -1.97 -1.72
CA VAL A 73 -8.37 -1.68 -0.32
C VAL A 73 -7.44 -0.57 0.13
N GLU A 74 -8.02 0.56 0.53
CA GLU A 74 -7.25 1.61 1.19
C GLU A 74 -6.74 1.09 2.55
N ILE A 75 -5.43 1.18 2.75
CA ILE A 75 -4.71 0.78 3.96
C ILE A 75 -4.76 1.90 5.00
#